data_AF-A0AAV9DSY5-F1
#
_entry.id   AF-A0AAV9DSY5-F1
#
_cell.length_a   1.000
_cell.length_b   1.000
_cell.length_c   1.000
_cell.angle_alpha   90.00
_cell.angle_beta   90.00
_cell.angle_gamma   90.00
#
_symmetry.space_group_name_H-M   'P 1'
#
loop_
_entity.id
_entity.type
_entity.pdbx_description
1 polymer ?
#
loop_
_entity_poly.entity_id
_entity_poly.type
_entity_poly.pdbx_seq_one_letter_code
_entity_poly.pdbx_strand_id
1 'polypeptide(L)'
;MVAVSLEELIKSIEVWLRLVKNRIPYVDPDLDPVLLVPGIAGSILNAVDANGKEERVWVRILGADHEFRTKLWSRFDPSTGQTVSMDQKTKILVPEDRFGLYAIDVLDPDMIIGRDGAIYFHDMIEEMLMSGYQEGKTLFGFGYDFRQSNRLQETLDEFSDKLQSAYTAAGGKKLTIITHSMGGLLVKCFMCLRSDVFEKYVKSWIAIAAPFRGAPGYITTSLLNGMSFVEGWEQNFFISKWSMHQLLIECPSIYELMACPNFDWNTSPLLQVWREKIECGNTCTILESYGPEESISIMEEALSCNTVTYEGEELPLPLNLDILKWASKTHEILSCAKLPSTVKFYNIYGTNNDTPHSVCYGSEDAPISDLKQILLLGAKYISVDGDGTVPTESAKADGLDAVARVGVQADHRGIVCDRHVFRILKHWLKAGEPDPFYNPIIDYVILPTAFEIEKHREEGVPEITMKEEWEMVSEDDDYDNHKTPHLVGSLFVSHTGKDESHAEAHATGCLESESKQQVEVRAVSVSVGG
;
A
#
# COMPACT_ATOMS: atom_id res chain seq x y z
N MET A 1 -42.02 -26.57 16.28
CA MET A 1 -41.22 -27.00 17.45
C MET A 1 -40.34 -28.16 16.99
N VAL A 2 -39.11 -27.86 16.59
CA VAL A 2 -38.02 -28.83 16.46
C VAL A 2 -36.83 -28.11 17.07
N ALA A 3 -36.47 -28.49 18.29
CA ALA A 3 -35.29 -27.97 18.96
C ALA A 3 -34.08 -28.65 18.30
N VAL A 4 -33.42 -27.95 17.39
CA VAL A 4 -32.11 -28.38 16.88
C VAL A 4 -31.16 -28.39 18.07
N SER A 5 -30.60 -29.56 18.37
CA SER A 5 -29.70 -29.69 19.53
C SER A 5 -28.40 -28.93 19.23
N LEU A 6 -27.76 -28.38 20.27
CA LEU A 6 -26.45 -27.72 20.12
C LEU A 6 -25.42 -28.65 19.43
N GLU A 7 -25.55 -29.97 19.61
CA GLU A 7 -24.74 -30.98 18.92
C GLU A 7 -25.04 -31.08 17.41
N GLU A 8 -26.28 -30.87 16.96
CA GLU A 8 -26.63 -30.82 15.53
C GLU A 8 -26.13 -29.53 14.86
N LEU A 9 -26.12 -28.41 15.60
CA LEU A 9 -25.55 -27.16 15.13
C LEU A 9 -24.02 -27.29 14.99
N ILE A 10 -23.35 -27.84 16.01
CA ILE A 10 -21.90 -28.12 15.99
C ILE A 10 -21.57 -29.11 14.87
N LYS A 11 -22.36 -30.18 14.67
CA LYS A 11 -22.17 -31.11 13.55
C LYS A 11 -22.39 -30.43 12.19
N SER A 12 -23.37 -29.55 12.06
CA SER A 12 -23.62 -28.81 10.80
C SER A 12 -22.46 -27.85 10.50
N ILE A 13 -21.92 -27.18 11.51
CA ILE A 13 -20.73 -26.33 11.40
C ILE A 13 -19.49 -27.18 11.09
N GLU A 14 -19.29 -28.33 11.73
CA GLU A 14 -18.19 -29.25 11.42
C GLU A 14 -18.29 -29.82 10.00
N VAL A 15 -19.51 -30.15 9.54
CA VAL A 15 -19.75 -30.62 8.17
C VAL A 15 -19.54 -29.49 7.17
N TRP A 16 -19.97 -28.26 7.47
CA TRP A 16 -19.70 -27.09 6.64
C TRP A 16 -18.21 -26.76 6.60
N LEU A 17 -17.50 -26.76 7.73
CA LEU A 17 -16.05 -26.60 7.81
C LEU A 17 -15.31 -27.73 7.08
N ARG A 18 -15.81 -28.98 7.14
CA ARG A 18 -15.29 -30.09 6.34
C ARG A 18 -15.58 -29.90 4.85
N LEU A 19 -16.74 -29.38 4.47
CA LEU A 19 -17.10 -29.08 3.08
C LEU A 19 -16.26 -27.94 2.51
N VAL A 20 -15.99 -26.90 3.29
CA VAL A 20 -15.08 -25.80 2.96
C VAL A 20 -13.64 -26.32 2.85
N LYS A 21 -13.18 -27.16 3.80
CA LYS A 21 -11.86 -27.83 3.72
C LYS A 21 -11.73 -28.87 2.60
N ASN A 22 -12.84 -29.45 2.15
CA ASN A 22 -12.88 -30.50 1.13
C ASN A 22 -13.29 -30.00 -0.26
N ARG A 23 -13.50 -28.68 -0.47
CA ARG A 23 -13.60 -28.15 -1.82
C ARG A 23 -12.24 -28.33 -2.48
N ILE A 24 -12.17 -29.23 -3.45
CA ILE A 24 -11.07 -29.26 -4.41
C ILE A 24 -10.95 -27.81 -4.92
N PRO A 25 -9.78 -27.16 -4.80
CA PRO A 25 -9.61 -25.81 -5.29
C PRO A 25 -10.07 -25.77 -6.75
N TYR A 26 -11.02 -24.88 -7.06
CA TYR A 26 -11.35 -24.62 -8.44
C TYR A 26 -10.07 -24.07 -9.08
N VAL A 27 -9.58 -24.75 -10.13
CA VAL A 27 -8.38 -24.33 -10.87
C VAL A 27 -8.78 -24.16 -12.31
N ASP A 28 -8.60 -22.96 -12.83
CA ASP A 28 -8.77 -22.66 -14.24
C ASP A 28 -7.38 -22.62 -14.91
N PRO A 29 -7.00 -23.65 -15.69
CA PRO A 29 -5.71 -23.71 -16.35
C PRO A 29 -5.60 -22.70 -17.51
N ASP A 30 -6.70 -22.10 -17.95
CA ASP A 30 -6.73 -21.19 -19.10
C ASP A 30 -6.37 -19.75 -18.75
N LEU A 31 -6.40 -19.39 -17.45
CA LEU A 31 -5.99 -18.06 -16.96
C LEU A 31 -4.58 -17.66 -17.40
N ASP A 32 -4.41 -16.38 -17.71
CA ASP A 32 -3.07 -15.82 -17.88
C ASP A 32 -2.35 -15.80 -16.52
N PRO A 33 -1.07 -16.20 -16.45
CA PRO A 33 -0.31 -16.20 -15.21
C PRO A 33 -0.13 -14.79 -14.64
N VAL A 34 -0.11 -14.68 -13.31
CA VAL A 34 0.08 -13.42 -12.59
C VAL A 34 1.34 -13.46 -11.73
N LEU A 35 2.08 -12.36 -11.76
CA LEU A 35 3.22 -12.10 -10.87
C LEU A 35 2.90 -10.91 -9.96
N LEU A 36 2.89 -11.15 -8.64
CA LEU A 36 2.70 -10.13 -7.62
C LEU A 36 4.05 -9.54 -7.20
N VAL A 37 4.14 -8.21 -7.13
CA VAL A 37 5.35 -7.48 -6.76
C VAL A 37 5.03 -6.46 -5.67
N PRO A 38 5.71 -6.51 -4.52
CA PRO A 38 5.38 -5.72 -3.35
C PRO A 38 5.93 -4.29 -3.40
N GLY A 39 5.49 -3.48 -2.44
CA GLY A 39 6.02 -2.14 -2.19
C GLY A 39 7.26 -2.15 -1.30
N ILE A 40 7.69 -0.95 -0.91
CA ILE A 40 8.78 -0.77 0.04
C ILE A 40 8.45 -1.47 1.36
N ALA A 41 9.43 -2.20 1.90
CA ALA A 41 9.29 -3.04 3.07
C ALA A 41 8.21 -4.15 3.02
N GLY A 42 7.59 -4.37 1.87
CA GLY A 42 6.58 -5.41 1.65
C GLY A 42 7.15 -6.80 1.34
N SER A 43 8.43 -7.04 1.65
CA SER A 43 9.12 -8.32 1.46
C SER A 43 9.77 -8.77 2.75
N ILE A 44 9.66 -10.05 3.10
CA ILE A 44 10.45 -10.67 4.16
C ILE A 44 11.94 -10.64 3.79
N LEU A 45 12.81 -10.25 4.73
CA LEU A 45 14.26 -10.34 4.64
C LEU A 45 14.80 -11.28 5.71
N ASN A 46 15.63 -12.23 5.28
CA ASN A 46 16.39 -13.12 6.14
C ASN A 46 17.87 -12.73 6.13
N ALA A 47 18.51 -12.73 7.30
CA ALA A 47 19.96 -12.74 7.41
C ALA A 47 20.44 -14.20 7.39
N VAL A 48 21.43 -14.47 6.55
CA VAL A 48 21.99 -15.81 6.35
C VAL A 48 23.47 -15.80 6.71
N ASP A 49 23.86 -16.64 7.66
CA ASP A 49 25.25 -16.75 8.11
C ASP A 49 26.11 -17.61 7.17
N ALA A 50 27.41 -17.68 7.43
CA ALA A 50 28.36 -18.50 6.66
C ALA A 50 28.06 -20.01 6.68
N ASN A 51 27.26 -20.49 7.64
CA ASN A 51 26.83 -21.89 7.74
C ASN A 51 25.51 -22.14 6.99
N GLY A 52 24.92 -21.11 6.36
CA GLY A 52 23.62 -21.17 5.70
C GLY A 52 22.44 -21.14 6.67
N LYS A 53 22.65 -20.77 7.94
CA LYS A 53 21.55 -20.62 8.90
C LYS A 53 20.83 -19.32 8.60
N GLU A 54 19.53 -19.43 8.30
CA GLU A 54 18.67 -18.28 8.05
C GLU A 54 17.97 -17.80 9.32
N GLU A 55 17.84 -16.48 9.43
CA GLU A 55 17.07 -15.82 10.47
C GLU A 55 16.29 -14.64 9.89
N ARG A 56 14.96 -14.61 10.10
CA ARG A 56 14.14 -13.46 9.71
C ARG A 56 14.54 -12.21 10.49
N VAL A 57 14.96 -11.18 9.76
CA VAL A 57 15.32 -9.86 10.29
C VAL A 57 14.30 -8.79 9.95
N TRP A 58 13.50 -9.01 8.90
CA TRP A 58 12.35 -8.19 8.53
C TRP A 58 11.26 -9.06 7.88
N VAL A 59 9.97 -8.86 8.12
CA VAL A 59 9.41 -8.11 9.25
C VAL A 59 9.51 -8.99 10.49
N ARG A 60 9.89 -8.40 11.62
CA ARG A 60 9.94 -9.07 12.92
C ARG A 60 9.34 -8.13 13.95
N ILE A 61 8.49 -8.65 14.82
CA ILE A 61 7.92 -7.86 15.91
C ILE A 61 8.67 -8.11 17.23
N LEU A 62 8.99 -9.36 17.56
CA LEU A 62 9.74 -9.69 18.78
C LEU A 62 11.25 -9.49 18.62
N GLY A 63 11.88 -8.65 19.44
CA GLY A 63 13.32 -8.38 19.37
C GLY A 63 13.76 -7.63 18.11
N ALA A 64 12.81 -7.03 17.40
CA ALA A 64 12.98 -6.35 16.13
C ALA A 64 14.13 -5.34 16.16
N ASP A 65 14.11 -4.40 17.12
CA ASP A 65 15.13 -3.36 17.24
C ASP A 65 16.56 -3.90 17.46
N HIS A 66 16.72 -5.02 18.17
CA HIS A 66 18.05 -5.63 18.37
C HIS A 66 18.57 -6.24 17.08
N GLU A 67 17.77 -7.07 16.40
CA GLU A 67 18.17 -7.70 15.14
C GLU A 67 18.38 -6.68 14.03
N PHE A 68 17.56 -5.64 14.01
CA PHE A 68 17.66 -4.56 13.03
C PHE A 68 19.01 -3.83 13.14
N ARG A 69 19.40 -3.46 14.37
CA ARG A 69 20.68 -2.79 14.64
C ARG A 69 21.89 -3.67 14.36
N THR A 70 21.78 -4.97 14.62
CA THR A 70 22.90 -5.90 14.50
C THR A 70 23.06 -6.48 13.09
N LYS A 71 22.00 -6.55 12.28
CA LYS A 71 22.03 -7.25 10.98
C LYS A 71 21.47 -6.47 9.80
N LEU A 72 20.64 -5.45 10.01
CA LEU A 72 20.05 -4.68 8.89
C LEU A 72 20.64 -3.31 8.70
N TRP A 73 21.15 -2.65 9.74
CA TRP A 73 21.92 -1.42 9.56
C TRP A 73 22.98 -1.59 8.48
N SER A 74 23.00 -0.64 7.56
CA SER A 74 23.69 -0.80 6.28
C SER A 74 24.48 0.44 5.92
N ARG A 75 25.39 0.29 4.97
CA ARG A 75 26.01 1.41 4.25
C ARG A 75 25.85 1.22 2.76
N PHE A 76 25.62 2.32 2.08
CA PHE A 76 25.70 2.37 0.64
C PHE A 76 27.15 2.39 0.17
N ASP A 77 27.47 1.50 -0.76
CA ASP A 77 28.75 1.47 -1.47
C ASP A 77 28.56 2.11 -2.86
N PRO A 78 29.05 3.34 -3.08
CA PRO A 78 28.87 4.04 -4.35
C PRO A 78 29.62 3.39 -5.52
N SER A 79 30.59 2.51 -5.26
CA SER A 79 31.34 1.82 -6.31
C SER A 79 30.54 0.68 -6.95
N THR A 80 29.67 0.04 -6.17
CA THR A 80 28.79 -1.04 -6.60
C THR A 80 27.35 -0.58 -6.80
N GLY A 81 26.94 0.51 -6.13
CA GLY A 81 25.55 0.96 -6.07
C GLY A 81 24.68 0.14 -5.12
N GLN A 82 25.29 -0.66 -4.25
CA GLN A 82 24.59 -1.56 -3.33
C GLN A 82 24.56 -1.01 -1.91
N THR A 83 23.46 -1.25 -1.22
CA THR A 83 23.37 -1.10 0.22
C THR A 83 23.75 -2.41 0.89
N VAL A 84 24.88 -2.42 1.59
CA VAL A 84 25.47 -3.61 2.21
C VAL A 84 25.29 -3.53 3.73
N SER A 85 24.91 -4.64 4.36
CA SER A 85 24.81 -4.69 5.82
C SER A 85 26.16 -4.40 6.48
N MET A 86 26.14 -3.69 7.60
CA MET A 86 27.31 -3.46 8.44
C MET A 86 27.81 -4.76 9.09
N ASP A 87 26.95 -5.78 9.22
CA ASP A 87 27.37 -7.12 9.64
C ASP A 87 28.01 -7.88 8.48
N GLN A 88 29.33 -8.02 8.52
CA GLN A 88 30.10 -8.74 7.51
C GLN A 88 29.92 -10.27 7.58
N LYS A 89 29.31 -10.80 8.65
CA LYS A 89 29.15 -12.25 8.85
C LYS A 89 27.88 -12.80 8.22
N THR A 90 26.93 -11.94 7.87
CA THR A 90 25.65 -12.33 7.30
C THR A 90 25.41 -11.67 5.94
N LYS A 91 24.57 -12.31 5.14
CA LYS A 91 24.04 -11.74 3.90
C LYS A 91 22.53 -11.65 4.01
N ILE A 92 21.96 -10.60 3.44
CA ILE A 92 20.51 -10.44 3.39
C ILE A 92 19.98 -11.12 2.13
N LEU A 93 18.98 -11.98 2.32
CA LEU A 93 18.30 -12.71 1.25
C LEU A 93 16.79 -12.58 1.43
N VAL A 94 16.08 -12.68 0.31
CA VAL A 94 14.61 -12.73 0.26
C VAL A 94 14.20 -14.19 0.07
N PRO A 95 13.27 -14.73 0.90
CA PRO A 95 12.78 -16.09 0.72
C PRO A 95 12.08 -16.30 -0.63
N GLU A 96 12.35 -17.43 -1.29
CA GLU A 96 11.69 -17.80 -2.56
C GLU A 96 10.58 -18.84 -2.39
N ASP A 97 10.28 -19.24 -1.15
CA ASP A 97 9.23 -20.20 -0.81
C ASP A 97 7.87 -19.83 -1.41
N ARG A 98 7.06 -20.86 -1.66
CA ARG A 98 5.77 -20.72 -2.37
C ARG A 98 5.90 -19.90 -3.65
N PHE A 99 6.99 -20.15 -4.40
CA PHE A 99 7.26 -19.45 -5.66
C PHE A 99 7.30 -17.92 -5.47
N GLY A 100 7.93 -17.48 -4.38
CA GLY A 100 8.06 -16.07 -3.97
C GLY A 100 6.82 -15.45 -3.34
N LEU A 101 5.70 -16.19 -3.20
CA LEU A 101 4.50 -15.68 -2.52
C LEU A 101 4.72 -15.57 -1.01
N TYR A 102 5.50 -16.48 -0.41
CA TYR A 102 5.73 -16.47 1.03
C TYR A 102 6.34 -15.15 1.50
N ALA A 103 7.28 -14.58 0.73
CA ALA A 103 7.95 -13.33 1.10
C ALA A 103 7.02 -12.12 1.15
N ILE A 104 5.83 -12.17 0.54
CA ILE A 104 4.94 -11.02 0.37
C ILE A 104 3.54 -11.22 0.99
N ASP A 105 3.25 -12.43 1.46
CA ASP A 105 1.93 -12.85 1.96
C ASP A 105 1.61 -12.23 3.34
N VAL A 106 2.09 -12.86 4.42
CA VAL A 106 2.05 -12.33 5.79
C VAL A 106 3.49 -12.08 6.20
N LEU A 107 3.83 -10.82 6.49
CA LEU A 107 5.23 -10.40 6.65
C LEU A 107 5.85 -10.87 7.99
N ASP A 108 5.03 -11.13 9.01
CA ASP A 108 5.43 -11.78 10.25
C ASP A 108 4.47 -12.95 10.59
N PRO A 109 4.66 -14.14 9.98
CA PRO A 109 3.76 -15.28 10.13
C PRO A 109 3.87 -15.96 11.50
N ASP A 110 4.93 -15.72 12.26
CA ASP A 110 5.14 -16.36 13.57
C ASP A 110 4.33 -15.69 14.69
N MET A 111 3.72 -14.53 14.39
CA MET A 111 2.97 -13.78 15.36
C MET A 111 1.51 -14.23 15.45
N ILE A 112 1.08 -14.60 16.67
CA ILE A 112 -0.27 -15.10 16.96
C ILE A 112 -1.22 -13.96 17.39
N ILE A 113 -0.71 -12.85 17.93
CA ILE A 113 -1.49 -11.69 18.43
C ILE A 113 -1.10 -10.44 17.63
N GLY A 114 -2.05 -9.70 17.06
CA GLY A 114 -1.78 -8.51 16.23
C GLY A 114 -1.43 -8.82 14.76
N ARG A 115 -1.71 -10.06 14.32
CA ARG A 115 -1.37 -10.58 12.99
C ARG A 115 -1.89 -9.69 11.84
N ASP A 116 -3.02 -9.03 12.06
CA ASP A 116 -3.67 -8.13 11.10
C ASP A 116 -2.72 -6.99 10.65
N GLY A 117 -1.83 -6.54 11.54
CA GLY A 117 -0.80 -5.53 11.23
C GLY A 117 0.33 -6.03 10.32
N ALA A 118 0.47 -7.34 10.11
CA ALA A 118 1.49 -7.96 9.26
C ALA A 118 0.92 -8.64 8.01
N ILE A 119 -0.41 -8.70 7.88
CA ILE A 119 -1.08 -9.15 6.65
C ILE A 119 -0.81 -8.12 5.54
N TYR A 120 -0.30 -8.60 4.39
CA TYR A 120 0.00 -7.74 3.26
C TYR A 120 -0.68 -8.20 1.97
N PHE A 121 -0.11 -9.13 1.19
CA PHE A 121 -0.80 -9.68 0.01
C PHE A 121 -1.76 -10.83 0.33
N HIS A 122 -1.87 -11.28 1.58
CA HIS A 122 -2.65 -12.46 1.95
C HIS A 122 -4.04 -12.50 1.33
N ASP A 123 -4.84 -11.45 1.54
CA ASP A 123 -6.22 -11.42 1.06
C ASP A 123 -6.29 -11.41 -0.47
N MET A 124 -5.34 -10.75 -1.14
CA MET A 124 -5.23 -10.79 -2.60
C MET A 124 -4.88 -12.19 -3.09
N ILE A 125 -3.94 -12.87 -2.44
CA ILE A 125 -3.53 -14.24 -2.78
C ILE A 125 -4.73 -15.17 -2.62
N GLU A 126 -5.43 -15.12 -1.49
CA GLU A 126 -6.62 -15.95 -1.22
C GLU A 126 -7.73 -15.68 -2.25
N GLU A 127 -8.00 -14.42 -2.59
CA GLU A 127 -8.99 -14.07 -3.62
C GLU A 127 -8.60 -14.58 -5.01
N MET A 128 -7.31 -14.57 -5.35
CA MET A 128 -6.83 -15.13 -6.60
C MET A 128 -6.97 -16.66 -6.63
N LEU A 129 -6.61 -17.35 -5.53
CA LEU A 129 -6.82 -18.80 -5.41
C LEU A 129 -8.30 -19.16 -5.54
N MET A 130 -9.20 -18.39 -4.89
CA MET A 130 -10.65 -18.54 -5.04
C MET A 130 -11.15 -18.28 -6.47
N SER A 131 -10.43 -17.48 -7.25
CA SER A 131 -10.77 -17.14 -8.63
C SER A 131 -10.24 -18.12 -9.67
N GLY A 132 -9.58 -19.21 -9.27
CA GLY A 132 -9.09 -20.24 -10.19
C GLY A 132 -7.57 -20.29 -10.36
N TYR A 133 -6.82 -19.40 -9.71
CA TYR A 133 -5.36 -19.39 -9.82
C TYR A 133 -4.70 -20.51 -9.02
N GLN A 134 -3.51 -20.92 -9.46
CA GLN A 134 -2.71 -21.97 -8.82
C GLN A 134 -1.26 -21.50 -8.62
N GLU A 135 -0.79 -21.55 -7.38
CA GLU A 135 0.60 -21.25 -7.03
C GLU A 135 1.58 -22.08 -7.86
N GLY A 136 2.63 -21.43 -8.38
CA GLY A 136 3.68 -22.10 -9.15
C GLY A 136 3.29 -22.50 -10.57
N LYS A 137 2.06 -22.21 -11.01
CA LYS A 137 1.62 -22.40 -12.40
C LYS A 137 1.03 -21.14 -13.00
N THR A 138 0.08 -20.52 -12.31
CA THR A 138 -0.60 -19.29 -12.75
C THR A 138 -0.51 -18.16 -11.74
N LEU A 139 0.00 -18.41 -10.53
CA LEU A 139 0.24 -17.37 -9.51
C LEU A 139 1.64 -17.47 -8.94
N PHE A 140 2.34 -16.34 -8.90
CA PHE A 140 3.72 -16.22 -8.46
C PHE A 140 3.91 -14.91 -7.69
N GLY A 141 4.88 -14.88 -6.77
CA GLY A 141 5.32 -13.67 -6.09
C GLY A 141 6.77 -13.34 -6.41
N PHE A 142 7.14 -12.07 -6.28
CA PHE A 142 8.52 -11.59 -6.38
C PHE A 142 8.78 -10.60 -5.24
N GLY A 143 9.23 -11.12 -4.09
CA GLY A 143 9.85 -10.28 -3.08
C GLY A 143 11.23 -9.81 -3.53
N TYR A 144 11.69 -8.67 -3.02
CA TYR A 144 13.01 -8.12 -3.31
C TYR A 144 13.56 -7.35 -2.11
N ASP A 145 14.88 -7.14 -2.08
CA ASP A 145 15.51 -6.32 -1.04
C ASP A 145 15.14 -4.84 -1.25
N PHE A 146 14.11 -4.41 -0.54
CA PHE A 146 13.55 -3.07 -0.65
C PHE A 146 14.53 -1.96 -0.23
N ARG A 147 15.69 -2.27 0.34
CA ARG A 147 16.73 -1.28 0.67
C ARG A 147 17.46 -0.80 -0.58
N GLN A 148 17.54 -1.65 -1.61
CA GLN A 148 18.29 -1.40 -2.83
C GLN A 148 17.58 -0.42 -3.76
N SER A 149 18.33 0.12 -4.72
CA SER A 149 17.78 0.94 -5.81
C SER A 149 16.85 0.11 -6.70
N ASN A 150 15.74 0.71 -7.17
CA ASN A 150 14.80 0.10 -8.12
C ASN A 150 15.43 -0.20 -9.49
N ARG A 151 16.67 0.25 -9.74
CA ARG A 151 17.46 -0.04 -10.94
C ARG A 151 18.78 -0.76 -10.64
N LEU A 152 18.90 -1.37 -9.46
CA LEU A 152 20.07 -2.18 -9.14
C LEU A 152 20.15 -3.38 -10.10
N GLN A 153 21.33 -3.60 -10.69
CA GLN A 153 21.51 -4.54 -11.78
C GLN A 153 21.15 -5.97 -11.35
N GLU A 154 21.57 -6.38 -10.15
CA GLU A 154 21.26 -7.69 -9.57
C GLU A 154 19.75 -7.93 -9.44
N THR A 155 19.00 -6.96 -8.89
CA THR A 155 17.54 -7.07 -8.75
C THR A 155 16.84 -7.14 -10.10
N LEU A 156 17.32 -6.42 -11.12
CA LEU A 156 16.75 -6.50 -12.47
C LEU A 156 17.06 -7.84 -13.14
N ASP A 157 18.21 -8.45 -12.86
CA ASP A 157 18.54 -9.78 -13.37
C ASP A 157 17.69 -10.86 -12.67
N GLU A 158 17.55 -10.80 -11.35
CA GLU A 158 16.63 -11.67 -10.59
C GLU A 158 15.18 -11.55 -11.08
N PHE A 159 14.73 -10.33 -11.38
CA PHE A 159 13.39 -10.13 -11.95
C PHE A 159 13.25 -10.73 -13.36
N SER A 160 14.31 -10.66 -14.18
CA SER A 160 14.34 -11.32 -15.50
C SER A 160 14.22 -12.84 -15.38
N ASP A 161 14.98 -13.43 -14.46
CA ASP A 161 14.95 -14.86 -14.18
C ASP A 161 13.59 -15.30 -13.63
N LYS A 162 12.96 -14.47 -12.79
CA LYS A 162 11.61 -14.70 -12.30
C LYS A 162 10.57 -14.70 -13.42
N LEU A 163 10.62 -13.72 -14.31
CA LEU A 163 9.70 -13.65 -15.45
C LEU A 163 9.85 -14.87 -16.36
N GLN A 164 11.10 -15.28 -16.66
CA GLN A 164 11.37 -16.44 -17.50
C GLN A 164 10.90 -17.75 -16.85
N SER A 165 11.18 -17.95 -15.57
CA SER A 165 10.78 -19.17 -14.85
C SER A 165 9.26 -19.27 -14.75
N ALA A 166 8.57 -18.18 -14.41
CA ALA A 166 7.12 -18.15 -14.32
C ALA A 166 6.44 -18.31 -15.69
N TYR A 167 6.97 -17.68 -16.76
CA TYR A 167 6.51 -17.90 -18.14
C TYR A 167 6.61 -19.38 -18.55
N THR A 168 7.72 -20.03 -18.20
CA THR A 168 7.94 -21.45 -18.50
C THR A 168 6.99 -22.35 -17.71
N ALA A 169 6.84 -22.09 -16.41
CA ALA A 169 5.92 -22.83 -15.54
C ALA A 169 4.44 -22.68 -15.96
N ALA A 170 4.09 -21.53 -16.53
CA ALA A 170 2.77 -21.25 -17.09
C ALA A 170 2.54 -21.78 -18.52
N GLY A 171 3.43 -22.66 -19.02
CA GLY A 171 3.29 -23.27 -20.35
C GLY A 171 3.52 -22.30 -21.51
N GLY A 172 4.29 -21.24 -21.30
CA GLY A 172 4.60 -20.24 -22.32
C GLY A 172 3.55 -19.14 -22.47
N LYS A 173 2.69 -18.94 -21.47
CA LYS A 173 1.77 -17.80 -21.42
C LYS A 173 2.47 -16.57 -20.87
N LYS A 174 2.30 -15.42 -21.54
CA LYS A 174 2.78 -14.13 -21.03
C LYS A 174 2.05 -13.74 -19.75
N LEU A 175 2.76 -13.07 -18.84
CA LEU A 175 2.29 -12.73 -17.50
C LEU A 175 1.52 -11.40 -17.43
N THR A 176 0.57 -11.32 -16.53
CA THR A 176 0.10 -10.05 -15.98
C THR A 176 0.87 -9.74 -14.70
N ILE A 177 1.58 -8.62 -14.64
CA ILE A 177 2.25 -8.18 -13.42
C ILE A 177 1.30 -7.29 -12.63
N ILE A 178 1.15 -7.54 -11.33
CA ILE A 178 0.44 -6.66 -10.40
C ILE A 178 1.45 -6.14 -9.39
N THR A 179 1.63 -4.83 -9.35
CA THR A 179 2.57 -4.17 -8.45
C THR A 179 1.84 -3.34 -7.41
N HIS A 180 2.36 -3.30 -6.19
CA HIS A 180 1.94 -2.32 -5.18
C HIS A 180 3.04 -1.29 -4.92
N SER A 181 2.67 -0.01 -4.75
CA SER A 181 3.55 1.06 -4.25
C SER A 181 4.89 1.10 -5.00
N MET A 182 6.02 1.07 -4.30
CA MET A 182 7.36 1.11 -4.89
C MET A 182 7.65 -0.03 -5.88
N GLY A 183 6.96 -1.17 -5.80
CA GLY A 183 7.08 -2.23 -6.80
C GLY A 183 6.72 -1.75 -8.22
N GLY A 184 5.85 -0.73 -8.32
CA GLY A 184 5.55 -0.07 -9.59
C GLY A 184 6.74 0.70 -10.15
N LEU A 185 7.59 1.28 -9.30
CA LEU A 185 8.83 1.94 -9.73
C LEU A 185 9.87 0.93 -10.21
N LEU A 186 10.05 -0.17 -9.48
CA LEU A 186 10.91 -1.29 -9.89
C LEU A 186 10.52 -1.79 -11.29
N VAL A 187 9.24 -2.09 -11.50
CA VAL A 187 8.74 -2.60 -12.79
C VAL A 187 8.88 -1.55 -13.90
N LYS A 188 8.66 -0.26 -13.60
CA LYS A 188 8.86 0.81 -14.59
C LYS A 188 10.33 1.00 -14.96
N CYS A 189 11.25 0.93 -13.99
CA CYS A 189 12.69 0.92 -14.24
C CYS A 189 13.09 -0.28 -15.10
N PHE A 190 12.61 -1.47 -14.75
CA PHE A 190 12.84 -2.69 -15.51
C PHE A 190 12.32 -2.57 -16.96
N MET A 191 11.09 -2.11 -17.14
CA MET A 191 10.51 -1.88 -18.47
C MET A 191 11.36 -0.92 -19.31
N CYS A 192 11.90 0.15 -18.72
CA CYS A 192 12.75 1.09 -19.43
C CYS A 192 14.13 0.50 -19.79
N LEU A 193 14.74 -0.26 -18.88
CA LEU A 193 16.13 -0.73 -19.00
C LEU A 193 16.24 -2.10 -19.70
N ARG A 194 15.17 -2.89 -19.69
CA ARG A 194 15.07 -4.27 -20.21
C ARG A 194 13.79 -4.45 -21.05
N SER A 195 13.50 -3.48 -21.92
CA SER A 195 12.25 -3.41 -22.67
C SER A 195 11.97 -4.66 -23.52
N ASP A 196 13.00 -5.29 -24.08
CA ASP A 196 12.88 -6.51 -24.89
C ASP A 196 12.47 -7.71 -24.04
N VAL A 197 13.05 -7.85 -22.85
CA VAL A 197 12.69 -8.90 -21.88
C VAL A 197 11.28 -8.67 -21.35
N PHE A 198 10.94 -7.42 -21.01
CA PHE A 198 9.61 -7.04 -20.57
C PHE A 198 8.55 -7.35 -21.63
N GLU A 199 8.76 -6.90 -22.87
CA GLU A 199 7.85 -7.18 -23.98
C GLU A 199 7.72 -8.69 -24.28
N LYS A 200 8.81 -9.45 -24.13
CA LYS A 200 8.81 -10.90 -24.37
C LYS A 200 7.91 -11.64 -23.38
N TYR A 201 7.97 -11.31 -22.09
CA TYR A 201 7.30 -12.09 -21.05
C TYR A 201 6.01 -11.48 -20.52
N VAL A 202 5.77 -10.18 -20.70
CA VAL A 202 4.63 -9.47 -20.08
C VAL A 202 3.52 -9.22 -21.10
N LYS A 203 2.29 -9.51 -20.69
CA LYS A 203 1.05 -9.24 -21.43
C LYS A 203 0.41 -7.94 -20.96
N SER A 204 0.33 -7.77 -19.64
CA SER A 204 -0.28 -6.63 -18.99
C SER A 204 0.48 -6.26 -17.72
N TRP A 205 0.42 -4.99 -17.32
CA TRP A 205 0.87 -4.52 -16.03
C TRP A 205 -0.23 -3.69 -15.37
N ILE A 206 -0.56 -4.04 -14.12
CA ILE A 206 -1.50 -3.34 -13.26
C ILE A 206 -0.69 -2.73 -12.12
N ALA A 207 -0.60 -1.40 -12.07
CA ALA A 207 0.00 -0.68 -10.96
C ALA A 207 -1.06 -0.29 -9.94
N ILE A 208 -0.81 -0.56 -8.66
CA ILE A 208 -1.67 -0.19 -7.54
C ILE A 208 -0.88 0.76 -6.64
N ALA A 209 -1.39 1.97 -6.44
CA ALA A 209 -0.84 2.99 -5.54
C ALA A 209 0.66 3.32 -5.79
N ALA A 210 1.12 3.25 -7.04
CA ALA A 210 2.53 3.45 -7.37
C ALA A 210 2.93 4.94 -7.30
N PRO A 211 3.94 5.34 -6.52
CA PRO A 211 4.36 6.74 -6.37
C PRO A 211 5.25 7.21 -7.52
N PHE A 212 4.71 7.32 -8.74
CA PHE A 212 5.50 7.61 -9.94
C PHE A 212 6.34 8.89 -9.89
N ARG A 213 5.96 9.86 -9.04
CA ARG A 213 6.70 11.12 -8.79
C ARG A 213 7.17 11.28 -7.34
N GLY A 214 7.06 10.22 -6.54
CA GLY A 214 7.45 10.21 -5.13
C GLY A 214 6.28 10.40 -4.16
N ALA A 215 6.61 10.29 -2.87
CA ALA A 215 5.71 10.44 -1.72
C ALA A 215 6.33 11.48 -0.76
N PRO A 216 6.26 12.77 -1.11
CA PRO A 216 7.17 13.80 -0.60
C PRO A 216 7.17 13.94 0.93
N GLY A 217 6.01 14.14 1.56
CA GLY A 217 5.95 14.48 2.98
C GLY A 217 6.54 13.40 3.87
N TYR A 218 6.12 12.15 3.66
CA TYR A 218 6.59 11.01 4.44
C TYR A 218 8.04 10.65 4.20
N ILE A 219 8.53 10.77 2.97
CA ILE A 219 9.93 10.47 2.66
C ILE A 219 10.86 11.54 3.26
N THR A 220 10.51 12.82 3.16
CA THR A 220 11.29 13.89 3.80
C THR A 220 11.36 13.69 5.32
N THR A 221 10.24 13.38 5.98
CA THR A 221 10.27 13.09 7.42
C THR A 221 11.05 11.81 7.73
N SER A 222 10.94 10.76 6.92
CA SER A 222 11.69 9.51 7.13
C SER A 222 13.20 9.74 7.09
N LEU A 223 13.69 10.58 6.17
CA LEU A 223 15.10 10.95 6.05
C LEU A 223 15.58 11.91 7.15
N LEU A 224 14.70 12.71 7.76
CA LEU A 224 15.07 13.69 8.78
C LEU A 224 14.95 13.17 10.21
N ASN A 225 13.97 12.32 10.53
CA ASN A 225 13.75 11.87 11.92
C ASN A 225 13.16 10.46 12.05
N GLY A 226 12.99 9.73 10.94
CA GLY A 226 12.51 8.34 10.93
C GLY A 226 11.04 8.12 11.32
N MET A 227 10.23 9.19 11.51
CA MET A 227 8.89 9.07 12.10
C MET A 227 7.87 8.34 11.21
N SER A 228 7.88 8.59 9.90
CA SER A 228 6.76 8.21 9.03
C SER A 228 6.62 6.70 8.80
N PHE A 229 7.74 5.98 8.63
CA PHE A 229 7.71 4.55 8.38
C PHE A 229 7.13 3.74 9.56
N VAL A 230 7.22 4.27 10.78
CA VAL A 230 6.77 3.61 12.01
C VAL A 230 5.34 4.00 12.39
N GLU A 231 4.91 5.23 12.08
CA GLU A 231 3.53 5.69 12.36
C GLU A 231 2.51 5.22 11.33
N GLY A 232 2.89 5.11 10.04
CA GLY A 232 2.04 4.52 9.00
C GLY A 232 1.88 2.99 9.12
N TRP A 233 2.75 2.34 9.89
CA TRP A 233 2.72 0.90 10.18
C TRP A 233 2.21 0.65 11.61
N GLU A 234 1.07 1.26 11.95
CA GLU A 234 0.28 1.05 13.19
C GLU A 234 1.09 0.80 14.49
N GLN A 235 2.20 1.49 14.78
CA GLN A 235 2.97 1.32 16.04
C GLN A 235 3.34 -0.13 16.46
N ASN A 236 3.08 -1.14 15.64
CA ASN A 236 3.10 -2.55 16.03
C ASN A 236 4.50 -3.15 15.86
N PHE A 237 5.43 -2.40 15.27
CA PHE A 237 6.83 -2.78 15.10
C PHE A 237 7.64 -2.15 16.21
N PHE A 238 8.15 -2.98 17.13
CA PHE A 238 9.02 -2.58 18.23
C PHE A 238 10.44 -2.22 17.75
N ILE A 239 10.55 -1.32 16.77
CA ILE A 239 11.78 -0.73 16.23
C ILE A 239 11.77 0.75 16.58
N SER A 240 12.85 1.25 17.17
CA SER A 240 12.89 2.68 17.51
C SER A 240 12.95 3.54 16.24
N LYS A 241 12.33 4.72 16.26
CA LYS A 241 12.38 5.70 15.16
C LYS A 241 13.81 5.98 14.71
N TRP A 242 14.74 6.07 15.68
CA TRP A 242 16.16 6.28 15.39
C TRP A 242 16.81 5.07 14.72
N SER A 243 16.55 3.84 15.20
CA SER A 243 17.08 2.63 14.55
C SER A 243 16.60 2.52 13.11
N MET A 244 15.33 2.84 12.85
CA MET A 244 14.77 2.89 11.49
C MET A 244 15.46 3.97 10.65
N HIS A 245 15.54 5.20 11.15
CA HIS A 245 16.22 6.31 10.48
C HIS A 245 17.64 5.93 10.00
N GLN A 246 18.45 5.31 10.87
CA GLN A 246 19.82 4.92 10.51
C GLN A 246 19.89 3.83 9.42
N LEU A 247 18.84 3.03 9.23
CA LEU A 247 18.73 2.18 8.05
C LEU A 247 18.37 3.01 6.81
N LEU A 248 17.29 3.78 6.90
CA LEU A 248 16.67 4.43 5.74
C LEU A 248 17.60 5.45 5.07
N ILE A 249 18.46 6.11 5.83
CA ILE A 249 19.41 7.11 5.31
C ILE A 249 20.46 6.51 4.36
N GLU A 250 20.66 5.19 4.40
CA GLU A 250 21.57 4.43 3.53
C GLU A 250 20.84 3.54 2.52
N CYS A 251 19.52 3.71 2.34
CA CYS A 251 18.70 2.96 1.40
C CYS A 251 18.36 3.77 0.14
N PRO A 252 18.92 3.46 -1.05
CA PRO A 252 18.59 4.13 -2.30
C PRO A 252 17.10 4.19 -2.64
N SER A 253 16.34 3.17 -2.29
CA SER A 253 14.89 3.15 -2.46
C SER A 253 14.17 4.34 -1.82
N ILE A 254 14.62 4.80 -0.66
CA ILE A 254 14.01 5.92 0.07
C ILE A 254 14.23 7.23 -0.69
N TYR A 255 15.44 7.44 -1.20
CA TYR A 255 15.77 8.64 -1.99
C TYR A 255 15.02 8.64 -3.33
N GLU A 256 14.79 7.47 -3.93
CA GLU A 256 14.01 7.34 -5.16
C GLU A 256 12.52 7.69 -4.97
N LEU A 257 12.02 7.64 -3.74
CA LEU A 257 10.65 8.05 -3.38
C LEU A 257 10.54 9.54 -3.00
N MET A 258 11.64 10.30 -2.98
CA MET A 258 11.60 11.75 -2.76
C MET A 258 10.79 12.45 -3.85
N ALA A 259 10.33 13.67 -3.54
CA ALA A 259 9.68 14.54 -4.51
C ALA A 259 10.54 14.66 -5.79
N CYS A 260 10.01 14.28 -6.94
CA CYS A 260 10.72 14.47 -8.21
C CYS A 260 10.88 15.98 -8.47
N PRO A 261 12.11 16.53 -8.52
CA PRO A 261 12.29 17.98 -8.65
C PRO A 261 11.90 18.52 -10.03
N ASN A 262 12.05 17.69 -11.06
CA ASN A 262 11.74 18.03 -12.45
C ASN A 262 10.26 17.77 -12.83
N PHE A 263 9.41 17.48 -11.85
CA PHE A 263 7.98 17.28 -12.08
C PHE A 263 7.20 18.55 -11.78
N ASP A 264 6.29 18.90 -12.67
CA ASP A 264 5.44 20.09 -12.56
C ASP A 264 4.24 19.77 -11.65
N TRP A 265 4.47 19.84 -10.35
CA TRP A 265 3.44 19.63 -9.34
C TRP A 265 2.41 20.76 -9.36
N ASN A 266 1.11 20.45 -9.26
CA ASN A 266 0.04 21.46 -9.13
C ASN A 266 0.29 22.40 -7.96
N THR A 267 0.82 21.87 -6.87
CA THR A 267 1.39 22.62 -5.76
C THR A 267 2.72 21.97 -5.43
N SER A 268 3.82 22.71 -5.46
CA SER A 268 5.13 22.13 -5.17
C SER A 268 5.23 21.67 -3.72
N PRO A 269 5.74 20.45 -3.44
CA PRO A 269 5.97 20.01 -2.08
C PRO A 269 7.10 20.81 -1.44
N LEU A 270 6.90 21.26 -0.21
CA LEU A 270 7.82 22.14 0.50
C LEU A 270 8.35 21.48 1.79
N LEU A 271 9.62 21.72 2.06
CA LEU A 271 10.18 21.63 3.41
C LEU A 271 10.11 23.03 4.03
N GLN A 272 9.34 23.20 5.10
CA GLN A 272 9.17 24.45 5.78
C GLN A 272 9.78 24.41 7.17
N VAL A 273 10.43 25.50 7.57
CA VAL A 273 11.09 25.60 8.87
C VAL A 273 10.80 26.96 9.48
N TRP A 274 10.23 26.98 10.69
CA TRP A 274 10.19 28.19 11.50
C TRP A 274 11.57 28.48 12.05
N ARG A 275 12.18 29.60 11.66
CA ARG A 275 13.57 29.96 11.99
C ARG A 275 13.65 31.19 12.86
N GLU A 276 14.59 31.15 13.79
CA GLU A 276 14.96 32.30 14.61
C GLU A 276 15.97 33.16 13.85
N LYS A 277 15.63 34.43 13.58
CA LYS A 277 16.51 35.36 12.89
C LYS A 277 16.75 36.59 13.76
N ILE A 278 17.97 37.11 13.74
CA ILE A 278 18.32 38.35 14.43
C ILE A 278 18.31 39.49 13.41
N GLU A 279 17.30 40.35 13.48
CA GLU A 279 17.21 41.57 12.67
C GLU A 279 17.31 42.81 13.55
N CYS A 280 18.27 43.69 13.25
CA CYS A 280 18.50 44.95 13.97
C CYS A 280 18.67 44.80 15.49
N GLY A 281 19.16 43.65 15.97
CA GLY A 281 19.37 43.38 17.40
C GLY A 281 18.15 42.80 18.13
N ASN A 282 17.02 42.59 17.44
CA ASN A 282 15.86 41.88 17.95
C ASN A 282 15.74 40.51 17.29
N THR A 283 15.31 39.53 18.07
CA THR A 283 14.92 38.23 17.53
C THR A 283 13.56 38.35 16.85
N CYS A 284 13.46 37.89 15.60
CA CYS A 284 12.19 37.69 14.90
C CYS A 284 12.06 36.24 14.43
N THR A 285 10.83 35.77 14.34
CA THR A 285 10.50 34.43 13.85
C THR A 285 10.01 34.53 12.42
N ILE A 286 10.58 33.72 11.51
CA ILE A 286 10.17 33.66 10.10
C ILE A 286 9.90 32.22 9.67
N LEU A 287 8.95 32.02 8.76
CA LEU A 287 8.74 30.72 8.12
C LEU A 287 9.51 30.68 6.80
N GLU A 288 10.59 29.91 6.75
CA GLU A 288 11.32 29.62 5.52
C GLU A 288 10.67 28.43 4.81
N SER A 289 10.59 28.46 3.48
CA SER A 289 9.99 27.42 2.66
C SER A 289 10.93 27.06 1.52
N TYR A 290 11.23 25.77 1.40
CA TYR A 290 12.22 25.23 0.48
C TYR A 290 11.57 24.23 -0.47
N GLY A 291 11.71 24.44 -1.78
CA GLY A 291 11.27 23.48 -2.79
C GLY A 291 12.08 22.19 -2.79
N PRO A 292 11.75 21.19 -3.64
CA PRO A 292 12.44 19.90 -3.66
C PRO A 292 13.96 19.99 -3.80
N GLU A 293 14.48 20.82 -4.72
CA GLU A 293 15.93 21.00 -4.90
C GLU A 293 16.58 21.72 -3.72
N GLU A 294 15.97 22.82 -3.26
CA GLU A 294 16.48 23.65 -2.17
C GLU A 294 16.47 22.90 -0.82
N SER A 295 15.51 21.99 -0.63
CA SER A 295 15.39 21.20 0.59
C SER A 295 16.61 20.32 0.86
N ILE A 296 17.36 19.94 -0.19
CA ILE A 296 18.55 19.09 -0.08
C ILE A 296 19.61 19.75 0.80
N SER A 297 19.88 21.05 0.61
CA SER A 297 20.88 21.75 1.44
C SER A 297 20.47 21.84 2.90
N ILE A 298 19.16 21.95 3.16
CA ILE A 298 18.61 22.00 4.52
C ILE A 298 18.72 20.64 5.19
N MET A 299 18.41 19.56 4.48
CA MET A 299 18.59 18.19 4.96
C MET A 299 20.07 17.87 5.21
N GLU A 300 20.98 18.30 4.33
CA GLU A 300 22.42 18.11 4.49
C GLU A 300 22.93 18.80 5.76
N GLU A 301 22.52 20.04 6.03
CA GLU A 301 22.90 20.76 7.24
C GLU A 301 22.32 20.09 8.50
N ALA A 302 21.02 19.74 8.47
CA ALA A 302 20.35 19.08 9.60
C ALA A 302 21.02 17.74 9.96
N LEU A 303 21.43 16.96 8.96
CA LEU A 303 22.05 15.63 9.12
C LEU A 303 23.58 15.67 9.24
N SER A 304 24.20 16.85 9.22
CA SER A 304 25.67 17.01 9.22
C SER A 304 26.39 16.39 10.43
N CYS A 305 25.69 16.24 11.56
CA CYS A 305 26.20 15.60 12.77
C CYS A 305 25.48 14.28 13.08
N ASN A 306 24.75 13.69 12.13
CA ASN A 306 24.11 12.40 12.34
C ASN A 306 25.17 11.30 12.46
N THR A 307 25.17 10.62 13.61
CA THR A 307 26.06 9.51 13.90
C THR A 307 25.30 8.34 14.52
N VAL A 308 25.88 7.15 14.39
CA VAL A 308 25.38 5.94 15.02
C VAL A 308 26.53 5.22 15.74
N THR A 309 26.28 4.69 16.93
CA THR A 309 27.23 3.82 17.62
C THR A 309 27.04 2.38 17.15
N TYR A 310 28.05 1.81 16.50
CA TYR A 310 28.05 0.41 16.04
C TYR A 310 29.32 -0.30 16.53
N GLU A 311 29.16 -1.44 17.21
CA GLU A 311 30.25 -2.20 17.84
C GLU A 311 31.20 -1.37 18.73
N GLY A 312 30.70 -0.28 19.32
CA GLY A 312 31.47 0.61 20.20
C GLY A 312 32.17 1.78 19.48
N GLU A 313 32.11 1.82 18.15
CA GLU A 313 32.64 2.91 17.32
C GLU A 313 31.52 3.87 16.89
N GLU A 314 31.84 5.17 16.81
CA GLU A 314 30.90 6.19 16.32
C GLU A 314 31.09 6.38 14.81
N LEU A 315 30.06 6.04 14.03
CA LEU A 315 30.06 6.11 12.59
C LEU A 315 29.19 7.27 12.10
N PRO A 316 29.70 8.18 11.24
CA PRO A 316 28.88 9.20 10.63
C PRO A 316 27.96 8.59 9.56
N LEU A 317 26.71 9.04 9.54
CA LEU A 317 25.68 8.71 8.55
C LEU A 317 24.97 10.00 8.08
N PRO A 318 25.67 10.95 7.44
CA PRO A 318 25.03 12.16 6.95
C PRO A 318 24.05 11.86 5.79
N LEU A 319 23.36 12.88 5.28
CA LEU A 319 22.62 12.75 4.02
C LEU A 319 23.56 12.23 2.91
N ASN A 320 23.20 11.13 2.27
CA ASN A 320 24.10 10.47 1.34
C ASN A 320 23.93 11.04 -0.09
N LEU A 321 24.85 11.95 -0.46
CA LEU A 321 24.82 12.65 -1.74
C LEU A 321 25.05 11.72 -2.95
N ASP A 322 25.73 10.59 -2.77
CA ASP A 322 25.92 9.63 -3.85
C ASP A 322 24.61 8.87 -4.13
N ILE A 323 23.85 8.54 -3.09
CA ILE A 323 22.51 7.99 -3.25
C ILE A 323 21.58 9.01 -3.94
N LEU A 324 21.65 10.30 -3.59
CA LEU A 324 20.87 11.35 -4.29
C LEU A 324 21.15 11.38 -5.79
N LYS A 325 22.42 11.30 -6.20
CA LYS A 325 22.78 11.19 -7.63
C LYS A 325 22.16 9.95 -8.28
N TRP A 326 22.15 8.83 -7.56
CA TRP A 326 21.52 7.60 -8.02
C TRP A 326 20.02 7.76 -8.22
N ALA A 327 19.33 8.38 -7.25
CA ALA A 327 17.89 8.66 -7.30
C ALA A 327 17.52 9.61 -8.43
N SER A 328 18.28 10.69 -8.65
CA SER A 328 18.08 11.58 -9.80
C SER A 328 18.15 10.83 -11.12
N LYS A 329 19.11 9.91 -11.28
CA LYS A 329 19.19 9.07 -12.48
C LYS A 329 17.99 8.13 -12.60
N THR A 330 17.50 7.59 -11.50
CA THR A 330 16.28 6.77 -11.48
C THR A 330 15.06 7.59 -11.93
N HIS A 331 14.90 8.83 -11.46
CA HIS A 331 13.81 9.71 -11.91
C HIS A 331 13.87 10.03 -13.41
N GLU A 332 15.07 10.20 -13.98
CA GLU A 332 15.24 10.32 -15.44
C GLU A 332 14.75 9.07 -16.17
N ILE A 333 15.14 7.88 -15.72
CA ILE A 333 14.74 6.59 -16.29
C ILE A 333 13.22 6.44 -16.23
N LEU A 334 12.60 6.69 -15.07
CA LEU A 334 11.16 6.63 -14.89
C LEU A 334 10.41 7.62 -15.80
N SER A 335 11.01 8.77 -16.10
CA SER A 335 10.43 9.78 -17.00
C SER A 335 10.58 9.43 -18.47
N CYS A 336 11.62 8.68 -18.84
CA CYS A 336 11.89 8.25 -20.22
C CYS A 336 11.22 6.93 -20.60
N ALA A 337 10.70 6.18 -19.62
CA ALA A 337 10.11 4.87 -19.81
C ALA A 337 8.93 4.91 -20.81
N LYS A 338 8.91 3.96 -21.74
CA LYS A 338 7.84 3.82 -22.73
C LYS A 338 7.26 2.43 -22.66
N LEU A 339 5.93 2.35 -22.63
CA LEU A 339 5.23 1.08 -22.68
C LEU A 339 5.36 0.45 -24.07
N PRO A 340 5.81 -0.81 -24.20
CA PRO A 340 5.79 -1.51 -25.49
C PRO A 340 4.36 -1.63 -26.01
N SER A 341 4.17 -1.47 -27.32
CA SER A 341 2.82 -1.40 -27.93
C SER A 341 2.00 -2.70 -27.81
N THR A 342 2.66 -3.81 -27.52
CA THR A 342 2.02 -5.12 -27.31
C THR A 342 1.59 -5.37 -25.86
N VAL A 343 1.98 -4.50 -24.92
CA VAL A 343 1.69 -4.63 -23.48
C VAL A 343 0.59 -3.65 -23.09
N LYS A 344 -0.37 -4.12 -22.29
CA LYS A 344 -1.42 -3.27 -21.72
C LYS A 344 -1.02 -2.74 -20.36
N PHE A 345 -1.35 -1.49 -20.06
CA PHE A 345 -1.12 -0.90 -18.74
C PHE A 345 -2.44 -0.46 -18.10
N TYR A 346 -2.57 -0.71 -16.80
CA TYR A 346 -3.69 -0.27 -15.98
C TYR A 346 -3.16 0.34 -14.68
N ASN A 347 -3.88 1.32 -14.14
CA ASN A 347 -3.50 2.00 -12.91
C ASN A 347 -4.69 2.06 -11.94
N ILE A 348 -4.46 1.68 -10.69
CA ILE A 348 -5.37 1.87 -9.57
C ILE A 348 -4.65 2.77 -8.58
N TYR A 349 -5.28 3.87 -8.17
CA TYR A 349 -4.70 4.83 -7.23
C TYR A 349 -5.68 5.16 -6.12
N GLY A 350 -5.18 5.38 -4.91
CA GLY A 350 -6.03 5.79 -3.79
C GLY A 350 -6.38 7.28 -3.85
N THR A 351 -7.51 7.61 -3.22
CA THR A 351 -8.13 8.94 -3.18
C THR A 351 -8.82 9.13 -1.83
N ASN A 352 -9.20 10.37 -1.54
CA ASN A 352 -9.98 10.79 -0.37
C ASN A 352 -9.32 10.52 0.99
N ASN A 353 -8.00 10.45 1.03
CA ASN A 353 -7.24 10.45 2.27
C ASN A 353 -6.29 11.65 2.33
N ASP A 354 -6.25 12.30 3.50
CA ASP A 354 -5.29 13.38 3.78
C ASP A 354 -3.87 12.84 3.66
N THR A 355 -3.18 13.23 2.59
CA THR A 355 -1.88 12.67 2.23
C THR A 355 -0.76 13.68 2.46
N PRO A 356 0.20 13.40 3.35
CA PRO A 356 1.32 14.29 3.63
C PRO A 356 2.10 14.69 2.39
N HIS A 357 2.02 15.98 2.06
CA HIS A 357 2.60 16.52 0.84
C HIS A 357 3.77 17.46 1.14
N SER A 358 3.60 18.36 2.10
CA SER A 358 4.67 19.25 2.59
C SER A 358 4.85 19.07 4.09
N VAL A 359 6.05 19.35 4.58
CA VAL A 359 6.44 19.16 5.98
C VAL A 359 6.88 20.47 6.59
N CYS A 360 6.44 20.74 7.80
CA CYS A 360 6.80 21.93 8.56
C CYS A 360 7.38 21.56 9.92
N TYR A 361 8.53 22.15 10.26
CA TYR A 361 9.20 21.97 11.54
C TYR A 361 9.25 23.28 12.35
N GLY A 362 9.11 23.15 13.68
CA GLY A 362 9.02 24.28 14.60
C GLY A 362 7.64 24.95 14.63
N SER A 363 7.56 26.09 15.28
CA SER A 363 6.36 26.94 15.30
C SER A 363 6.74 28.40 15.56
N GLU A 364 5.79 29.32 15.42
CA GLU A 364 6.01 30.74 15.71
C GLU A 364 6.50 30.97 17.16
N ASP A 365 5.94 30.21 18.12
CA ASP A 365 6.30 30.26 19.54
C ASP A 365 7.57 29.47 19.90
N ALA A 366 8.00 28.57 19.01
CA ALA A 366 9.19 27.72 19.20
C ALA A 366 9.96 27.58 17.87
N PRO A 367 10.65 28.65 17.42
CA PRO A 367 11.44 28.63 16.21
C PRO A 367 12.75 27.85 16.39
N ILE A 368 13.32 27.42 15.27
CA ILE A 368 14.54 26.63 15.20
C ILE A 368 15.74 27.57 14.94
N SER A 369 16.67 27.61 15.89
CA SER A 369 17.94 28.33 15.75
C SER A 369 19.01 27.49 15.05
N ASP A 370 19.12 26.20 15.38
CA ASP A 370 20.04 25.24 14.75
C ASP A 370 19.24 24.17 13.99
N LEU A 371 19.50 24.00 12.68
CA LEU A 371 18.78 23.04 11.84
C LEU A 371 18.93 21.60 12.33
N LYS A 372 19.96 21.27 13.11
CA LYS A 372 20.12 19.94 13.73
C LYS A 372 19.00 19.60 14.71
N GLN A 373 18.29 20.60 15.24
CA GLN A 373 17.13 20.38 16.10
C GLN A 373 15.98 19.71 15.35
N ILE A 374 15.92 19.81 14.02
CA ILE A 374 14.89 19.17 13.18
C ILE A 374 14.81 17.65 13.48
N LEU A 375 15.95 16.99 13.70
CA LEU A 375 16.01 15.54 13.95
C LEU A 375 15.25 15.13 15.22
N LEU A 376 15.02 16.05 16.16
CA LEU A 376 14.37 15.82 17.44
C LEU A 376 12.90 16.28 17.47
N LEU A 377 12.45 16.97 16.43
CA LEU A 377 11.12 17.59 16.38
C LEU A 377 10.14 16.74 15.58
N GLY A 378 8.88 16.76 16.00
CA GLY A 378 7.78 16.24 15.20
C GLY A 378 7.48 17.13 14.00
N ALA A 379 7.19 16.52 12.86
CA ALA A 379 6.75 17.23 11.67
C ALA A 379 5.26 17.58 11.77
N LYS A 380 4.87 18.76 11.28
CA LYS A 380 3.49 19.07 10.93
C LYS A 380 3.32 18.88 9.43
N TYR A 381 2.25 18.18 9.04
CA TYR A 381 1.98 17.89 7.64
C TYR A 381 0.98 18.87 7.05
N ILE A 382 1.26 19.29 5.81
CA ILE A 382 0.28 19.93 4.94
C ILE A 382 -0.08 18.87 3.90
N SER A 383 -1.35 18.48 3.91
CA SER A 383 -1.84 17.34 3.15
C SER A 383 -2.55 17.76 1.87
N VAL A 384 -2.55 16.85 0.90
CA VAL A 384 -3.33 16.91 -0.34
C VAL A 384 -4.12 15.61 -0.51
N ASP A 385 -4.96 15.53 -1.53
CA ASP A 385 -5.68 14.29 -1.86
C ASP A 385 -4.73 13.16 -2.28
N GLY A 386 -5.03 11.94 -1.83
CA GLY A 386 -4.21 10.76 -2.04
C GLY A 386 -4.72 9.56 -1.25
N ASP A 387 -3.83 8.63 -0.98
CA ASP A 387 -4.09 7.39 -0.23
C ASP A 387 -3.53 7.42 1.21
N GLY A 388 -3.20 8.60 1.71
CA GLY A 388 -2.58 8.80 3.03
C GLY A 388 -1.06 8.66 2.99
N THR A 389 -0.45 8.16 1.90
CA THR A 389 1.01 8.08 1.69
C THR A 389 1.46 8.76 0.40
N VAL A 390 0.81 8.43 -0.71
CA VAL A 390 1.12 8.85 -2.07
C VAL A 390 0.06 9.84 -2.55
N PRO A 391 0.44 11.08 -2.90
CA PRO A 391 -0.50 12.03 -3.49
C PRO A 391 -1.12 11.45 -4.77
N THR A 392 -2.42 11.65 -4.96
CA THR A 392 -3.13 11.16 -6.17
C THR A 392 -2.47 11.67 -7.46
N GLU A 393 -1.95 12.91 -7.44
CA GLU A 393 -1.19 13.47 -8.56
C GLU A 393 0.06 12.64 -8.91
N SER A 394 0.83 12.23 -7.91
CA SER A 394 2.00 11.36 -8.09
C SER A 394 1.61 10.00 -8.63
N ALA A 395 0.54 9.40 -8.09
CA ALA A 395 0.04 8.09 -8.51
C ALA A 395 -0.51 8.07 -9.95
N LYS A 396 -1.00 9.22 -10.45
CA LYS A 396 -1.50 9.37 -11.83
C LYS A 396 -0.42 9.78 -12.83
N ALA A 397 0.73 10.28 -12.35
CA ALA A 397 1.80 10.80 -13.19
C ALA A 397 2.71 9.70 -13.78
N ASP A 398 2.09 8.60 -14.20
CA ASP A 398 2.76 7.42 -14.78
C ASP A 398 3.37 7.71 -16.16
N GLY A 399 2.79 8.63 -16.94
CA GLY A 399 3.28 8.99 -18.28
C GLY A 399 3.14 7.90 -19.34
N LEU A 400 2.31 6.89 -19.11
CA LEU A 400 2.06 5.74 -19.98
C LEU A 400 0.66 5.84 -20.63
N ASP A 401 0.48 5.12 -21.73
CA ASP A 401 -0.85 4.98 -22.36
C ASP A 401 -1.63 3.87 -21.64
N ALA A 402 -2.37 4.24 -20.60
CA ALA A 402 -3.15 3.29 -19.80
C ALA A 402 -4.49 2.98 -20.47
N VAL A 403 -4.85 1.70 -20.46
CA VAL A 403 -6.18 1.23 -20.86
C VAL A 403 -7.24 1.78 -19.90
N ALA A 404 -6.94 1.83 -18.60
CA ALA A 404 -7.80 2.43 -17.59
C ALA A 404 -6.97 2.97 -16.42
N ARG A 405 -7.51 4.02 -15.78
CA ARG A 405 -7.05 4.54 -14.49
C ARG A 405 -8.25 4.66 -13.55
N VAL A 406 -8.22 3.98 -12.43
CA VAL A 406 -9.35 3.92 -11.48
C VAL A 406 -8.90 4.48 -10.13
N GLY A 407 -9.66 5.45 -9.61
CA GLY A 407 -9.47 5.97 -8.27
C GLY A 407 -10.31 5.16 -7.28
N VAL A 408 -9.70 4.70 -6.19
CA VAL A 408 -10.38 3.94 -5.13
C VAL A 408 -10.27 4.71 -3.82
N GLN A 409 -11.33 4.75 -3.03
CA GLN A 409 -11.31 5.37 -1.71
C GLN A 409 -10.76 4.36 -0.70
N ALA A 410 -9.43 4.22 -0.65
CA ALA A 410 -8.73 3.35 0.27
C ALA A 410 -7.40 3.98 0.67
N ASP A 411 -6.97 3.71 1.89
CA ASP A 411 -5.62 4.08 2.34
C ASP A 411 -4.55 3.22 1.62
N HIS A 412 -3.30 3.68 1.68
CA HIS A 412 -2.19 3.11 0.93
C HIS A 412 -1.98 1.62 1.19
N ARG A 413 -2.23 1.14 2.42
CA ARG A 413 -2.08 -0.28 2.75
C ARG A 413 -3.40 -1.02 2.55
N GLY A 414 -4.53 -0.43 2.93
CA GLY A 414 -5.86 -1.02 2.76
C GLY A 414 -6.21 -1.31 1.30
N ILE A 415 -5.65 -0.56 0.34
CA ILE A 415 -5.97 -0.74 -1.09
C ILE A 415 -5.59 -2.13 -1.63
N VAL A 416 -4.61 -2.84 -1.02
CA VAL A 416 -4.26 -4.20 -1.48
C VAL A 416 -5.19 -5.29 -0.96
N CYS A 417 -5.97 -5.01 0.08
CA CYS A 417 -7.01 -5.91 0.61
C CYS A 417 -8.45 -5.42 0.34
N ASP A 418 -8.58 -4.34 -0.42
CA ASP A 418 -9.85 -3.71 -0.71
C ASP A 418 -10.75 -4.56 -1.64
N ARG A 419 -12.01 -4.73 -1.23
CA ARG A 419 -12.99 -5.57 -1.96
C ARG A 419 -13.36 -5.01 -3.32
N HIS A 420 -13.34 -3.69 -3.49
CA HIS A 420 -13.61 -3.04 -4.75
C HIS A 420 -12.42 -3.23 -5.72
N VAL A 421 -11.18 -3.14 -5.22
CA VAL A 421 -9.97 -3.52 -5.98
C VAL A 421 -10.04 -4.97 -6.46
N PHE A 422 -10.47 -5.91 -5.62
CA PHE A 422 -10.63 -7.31 -6.05
C PHE A 422 -11.64 -7.49 -7.17
N ARG A 423 -12.73 -6.73 -7.20
CA ARG A 423 -13.69 -6.75 -8.32
C ARG A 423 -13.07 -6.21 -9.61
N ILE A 424 -12.34 -5.11 -9.52
CA ILE A 424 -11.61 -4.53 -10.66
C ILE A 424 -10.61 -5.56 -11.22
N LEU A 425 -9.82 -6.19 -10.35
CA LEU A 425 -8.84 -7.20 -10.74
C LEU A 425 -9.50 -8.42 -11.39
N LYS A 426 -10.56 -8.98 -10.79
CA LYS A 426 -11.32 -10.11 -11.39
C LYS A 426 -11.79 -9.77 -12.80
N HIS A 427 -12.31 -8.57 -13.00
CA HIS A 427 -12.75 -8.10 -14.31
C HIS A 427 -11.60 -7.99 -15.33
N TRP A 428 -10.49 -7.31 -14.96
CA TRP A 428 -9.36 -7.12 -15.87
C TRP A 428 -8.61 -8.41 -16.19
N LEU A 429 -8.54 -9.32 -15.22
CA LEU A 429 -7.92 -10.64 -15.36
C LEU A 429 -8.85 -11.66 -16.04
N LYS A 430 -10.16 -11.38 -16.11
CA LYS A 430 -11.20 -12.31 -16.57
C LYS A 430 -11.17 -13.62 -15.77
N ALA A 431 -10.99 -13.50 -14.45
CA ALA A 431 -10.85 -14.63 -13.54
C ALA A 431 -12.05 -14.74 -12.61
N GLY A 432 -12.43 -15.99 -12.29
CA GLY A 432 -13.61 -16.31 -11.50
C GLY A 432 -14.94 -16.10 -12.24
N GLU A 433 -16.04 -16.33 -11.53
CA GLU A 433 -17.37 -16.00 -12.03
C GLU A 433 -17.53 -14.48 -12.15
N PRO A 434 -18.10 -13.96 -13.26
CA PRO A 434 -18.39 -12.54 -13.38
C PRO A 434 -19.28 -12.09 -12.22
N ASP A 435 -18.88 -11.04 -11.50
CA ASP A 435 -19.77 -10.41 -10.51
C ASP A 435 -20.94 -9.76 -11.28
N PRO A 436 -22.17 -10.31 -11.21
CA PRO A 436 -23.30 -9.86 -12.02
C PRO A 436 -23.76 -8.45 -11.63
N PHE A 437 -23.31 -7.97 -10.47
CA PHE A 437 -23.66 -6.67 -9.93
C PHE A 437 -22.57 -5.64 -10.20
N TYR A 438 -21.37 -6.03 -10.63
CA TYR A 438 -20.31 -5.09 -10.92
C TYR A 438 -20.40 -4.57 -12.36
N ASN A 439 -20.63 -3.27 -12.53
CA ASN A 439 -20.55 -2.61 -13.82
C ASN A 439 -19.19 -1.91 -13.99
N PRO A 440 -18.27 -2.47 -14.80
CA PRO A 440 -16.92 -1.93 -14.97
C PRO A 440 -16.86 -0.62 -15.76
N ILE A 441 -17.96 -0.18 -16.39
CA ILE A 441 -18.01 1.03 -17.21
C ILE A 441 -18.29 2.26 -16.34
N ILE A 442 -19.08 2.10 -15.28
CA ILE A 442 -19.49 3.18 -14.37
C ILE A 442 -19.00 2.98 -12.94
N ASP A 443 -18.31 1.87 -12.67
CA ASP A 443 -17.75 1.50 -11.37
C ASP A 443 -18.80 1.42 -10.25
N TYR A 444 -20.01 0.97 -10.60
CA TYR A 444 -21.12 0.78 -9.68
C TYR A 444 -21.36 -0.70 -9.41
N VAL A 445 -21.68 -1.00 -8.15
CA VAL A 445 -22.36 -2.24 -7.77
C VAL A 445 -23.86 -2.00 -7.92
N ILE A 446 -24.48 -2.58 -8.94
CA ILE A 446 -25.92 -2.59 -9.10
C ILE A 446 -26.47 -3.56 -8.05
N LEU A 447 -26.96 -3.04 -6.93
CA LEU A 447 -27.70 -3.87 -5.99
C LEU A 447 -28.93 -4.42 -6.72
N PRO A 448 -29.12 -5.76 -6.76
CA PRO A 448 -30.28 -6.34 -7.42
C PRO A 448 -31.56 -5.83 -6.77
N THR A 449 -32.56 -5.56 -7.59
CA THR A 449 -33.91 -5.29 -7.09
C THR A 449 -34.43 -6.52 -6.34
N ALA A 450 -35.34 -6.34 -5.36
CA ALA A 450 -35.91 -7.46 -4.60
C ALA A 450 -36.46 -8.60 -5.50
N PHE A 451 -36.96 -8.23 -6.69
CA PHE A 451 -37.43 -9.16 -7.72
C PHE A 451 -36.30 -9.97 -8.39
N GLU A 452 -35.14 -9.36 -8.65
CA GLU A 452 -33.96 -10.04 -9.21
C GLU A 452 -33.29 -10.96 -8.18
N ILE A 453 -33.31 -10.56 -6.90
CA ILE A 453 -32.92 -11.42 -5.77
C ILE A 453 -33.83 -12.65 -5.72
N GLU A 454 -35.15 -12.48 -5.87
CA GLU A 454 -36.11 -13.59 -5.90
C GLU A 454 -35.93 -14.52 -7.11
N LYS A 455 -35.59 -13.98 -8.27
CA LYS A 455 -35.28 -14.78 -9.47
C LYS A 455 -34.01 -15.63 -9.30
N HIS A 456 -32.95 -15.07 -8.70
CA HIS A 456 -31.74 -15.84 -8.35
C HIS A 456 -31.96 -16.82 -7.18
N ARG A 457 -32.99 -16.57 -6.36
CA ARG A 457 -33.48 -17.49 -5.30
C ARG A 457 -34.07 -18.78 -5.90
N GLU A 458 -34.74 -18.69 -7.05
CA GLU A 458 -35.26 -19.86 -7.78
C GLU A 458 -34.14 -20.70 -8.41
N GLU A 459 -32.95 -20.13 -8.65
CA GLU A 459 -31.79 -20.79 -9.25
C GLU A 459 -30.85 -21.48 -8.22
N GLY A 460 -31.17 -21.43 -6.92
CA GLY A 460 -30.60 -22.34 -5.91
C GLY A 460 -29.38 -21.87 -5.10
N VAL A 461 -29.17 -20.58 -4.92
CA VAL A 461 -28.10 -20.04 -4.05
C VAL A 461 -28.58 -19.88 -2.58
N PRO A 462 -27.84 -20.32 -1.53
CA PRO A 462 -28.30 -20.23 -0.13
C PRO A 462 -28.23 -18.82 0.49
N GLU A 463 -29.08 -18.61 1.51
CA GLU A 463 -29.76 -17.37 1.94
C GLU A 463 -29.00 -16.44 2.92
N ILE A 464 -29.17 -15.11 2.78
CA ILE A 464 -29.08 -14.08 3.85
C ILE A 464 -30.43 -13.34 3.86
N THR A 465 -31.09 -13.25 5.01
CA THR A 465 -32.42 -12.60 5.12
C THR A 465 -32.26 -11.15 5.58
N MET A 466 -32.69 -10.17 4.77
CA MET A 466 -32.77 -8.76 5.13
C MET A 466 -34.22 -8.40 5.50
N LYS A 467 -34.42 -7.66 6.59
CA LYS A 467 -35.70 -7.05 6.94
C LYS A 467 -35.53 -5.53 6.92
N GLU A 468 -36.34 -4.85 6.11
CA GLU A 468 -36.41 -3.38 6.08
C GLU A 468 -37.63 -2.92 6.90
N GLU A 469 -37.43 -1.98 7.81
CA GLU A 469 -38.51 -1.19 8.42
C GLU A 469 -38.23 0.29 8.17
N TRP A 470 -39.25 1.00 7.69
CA TRP A 470 -39.20 2.43 7.38
C TRP A 470 -40.12 3.17 8.36
N GLU A 471 -39.62 4.17 9.07
CA GLU A 471 -40.44 5.11 9.84
C GLU A 471 -40.34 6.52 9.25
N MET A 472 -41.49 7.19 9.11
CA MET A 472 -41.54 8.60 8.77
C MET A 472 -41.56 9.43 10.04
N VAL A 473 -40.47 10.14 10.34
CA VAL A 473 -40.43 11.10 11.45
C VAL A 473 -40.73 12.49 10.90
N SER A 474 -41.88 13.04 11.27
CA SER A 474 -42.18 14.46 11.11
C SER A 474 -41.78 15.20 12.38
N GLU A 475 -40.85 16.15 12.28
CA GLU A 475 -40.61 17.14 13.34
C GLU A 475 -41.73 18.19 13.30
N ASP A 476 -42.70 18.09 14.22
CA ASP A 476 -43.51 19.23 14.69
C ASP A 476 -42.70 19.85 15.87
N ASP A 477 -42.48 21.14 16.07
CA ASP A 477 -42.95 22.41 15.52
C ASP A 477 -41.81 23.44 15.73
N ASP A 478 -41.38 24.19 14.71
CA ASP A 478 -41.30 25.66 14.78
C ASP A 478 -40.95 26.29 13.40
N TYR A 479 -41.51 27.47 13.19
CA TYR A 479 -41.73 28.17 11.92
C TYR A 479 -40.48 28.52 11.06
N ASP A 480 -40.72 28.51 9.73
CA ASP A 480 -39.97 29.14 8.62
C ASP A 480 -38.59 28.59 8.23
N ASN A 481 -38.54 27.70 7.23
CA ASN A 481 -38.13 27.97 5.84
C ASN A 481 -37.89 26.64 5.09
N HIS A 482 -38.20 26.60 3.79
CA HIS A 482 -38.04 25.46 2.87
C HIS A 482 -36.93 24.45 3.23
N LYS A 483 -37.30 23.29 3.79
CA LYS A 483 -36.46 22.10 3.86
C LYS A 483 -37.25 20.89 3.35
N THR A 484 -36.62 20.13 2.46
CA THR A 484 -37.09 18.85 1.95
C THR A 484 -37.22 17.83 3.10
N PRO A 485 -38.21 16.93 3.08
CA PRO A 485 -38.35 15.91 4.12
C PRO A 485 -37.13 14.98 4.10
N HIS A 486 -36.50 14.80 5.27
CA HIS A 486 -35.42 13.83 5.44
C HIS A 486 -36.04 12.46 5.68
N LEU A 487 -35.71 11.48 4.83
CA LEU A 487 -36.05 10.08 5.07
C LEU A 487 -34.85 9.43 5.78
N VAL A 488 -35.06 8.96 7.01
CA VAL A 488 -34.04 8.19 7.74
C VAL A 488 -34.51 6.73 7.73
N GLY A 489 -33.75 5.87 7.06
CA GLY A 489 -33.99 4.42 7.04
C GLY A 489 -32.92 3.68 7.82
N SER A 490 -33.31 2.69 8.61
CA SER A 490 -32.40 1.80 9.32
C SER A 490 -32.41 0.43 8.66
N LEU A 491 -31.23 -0.07 8.28
CA LEU A 491 -31.07 -1.42 7.74
C LEU A 491 -30.63 -2.36 8.86
N PHE A 492 -31.46 -3.34 9.20
CA PHE A 492 -31.14 -4.35 10.21
C PHE A 492 -30.65 -5.63 9.53
N VAL A 493 -29.40 -6.00 9.82
CA VAL A 493 -28.87 -7.33 9.49
C VAL A 493 -28.91 -8.17 10.76
N SER A 494 -29.93 -9.03 10.89
CA SER A 494 -30.01 -9.98 12.00
C SER A 494 -29.54 -11.36 11.55
N HIS A 495 -28.50 -11.89 12.20
CA HIS A 495 -28.14 -13.30 12.10
C HIS A 495 -29.05 -14.09 13.04
N THR A 496 -29.90 -14.99 12.53
CA THR A 496 -30.73 -15.84 13.42
C THR A 496 -29.91 -17.00 13.97
N GLY A 497 -29.14 -16.72 15.01
CA GLY A 497 -28.47 -17.66 15.91
C GLY A 497 -28.24 -16.94 17.24
N LYS A 498 -28.46 -17.60 18.38
CA LYS A 498 -28.38 -16.97 19.71
C LYS A 498 -26.94 -16.53 20.04
N ASP A 499 -26.56 -15.33 19.63
CA ASP A 499 -25.76 -14.36 20.38
C ASP A 499 -26.04 -12.98 19.79
N GLU A 500 -26.50 -12.06 20.64
CA GLU A 500 -26.91 -10.72 20.27
C GLU A 500 -25.66 -9.83 20.06
N SER A 501 -25.14 -9.79 18.83
CA SER A 501 -24.36 -8.64 18.35
C SER A 501 -25.08 -8.03 17.16
N HIS A 502 -25.65 -6.85 17.37
CA HIS A 502 -26.29 -6.07 16.32
C HIS A 502 -25.27 -5.09 15.73
N ALA A 503 -24.98 -5.23 14.43
CA ALA A 503 -24.31 -4.20 13.66
C ALA A 503 -25.39 -3.34 12.99
N GLU A 504 -25.47 -2.07 13.38
CA GLU A 504 -26.39 -1.11 12.77
C GLU A 504 -25.64 -0.30 11.71
N ALA A 505 -26.22 -0.25 10.50
CA ALA A 505 -25.75 0.60 9.43
C ALA A 505 -26.79 1.70 9.18
N HIS A 506 -26.39 2.95 9.37
CA HIS A 506 -27.23 4.11 9.08
C HIS A 506 -26.88 4.69 7.71
N ALA A 507 -27.88 4.87 6.86
CA ALA A 507 -27.75 5.57 5.59
C ALA A 507 -28.66 6.80 5.61
N THR A 508 -28.09 7.98 5.30
CA THR A 508 -28.87 9.22 5.16
C THR A 508 -28.94 9.61 3.70
N GLY A 509 -30.16 9.74 3.16
CA GLY A 509 -30.41 10.20 1.79
C GLY A 509 -31.18 11.52 1.77
N CYS A 510 -30.82 12.42 0.86
CA CYS A 510 -31.63 13.59 0.52
C CYS A 510 -32.32 13.38 -0.83
N LEU A 511 -33.63 13.62 -0.88
CA LEU A 511 -34.38 13.72 -2.13
C LEU A 511 -34.41 15.19 -2.58
N GLU A 512 -33.77 15.50 -3.71
CA GLU A 512 -34.07 16.73 -4.46
C GLU A 512 -35.23 16.43 -5.44
N SER A 513 -36.40 17.04 -5.22
CA SER A 513 -37.46 17.11 -6.23
C SER A 513 -37.13 18.27 -7.19
N GLU A 514 -37.24 18.20 -8.51
CA GLU A 514 -38.22 17.49 -9.33
C GLU A 514 -37.57 16.98 -10.63
N SER A 515 -38.01 15.81 -11.09
CA SER A 515 -37.87 15.20 -12.43
C SER A 515 -36.72 14.22 -12.76
N LYS A 516 -35.83 13.85 -11.84
CA LYS A 516 -35.05 12.59 -11.93
C LYS A 516 -34.81 12.01 -10.53
N GLN A 517 -35.24 10.77 -10.28
CA GLN A 517 -34.96 10.05 -9.04
C GLN A 517 -33.47 9.67 -9.00
N GLN A 518 -32.64 10.57 -8.46
CA GLN A 518 -31.32 10.24 -7.93
C GLN A 518 -31.43 10.27 -6.40
N VAL A 519 -31.10 9.14 -5.77
CA VAL A 519 -30.89 9.07 -4.32
C VAL A 519 -29.39 9.12 -4.10
N GLU A 520 -28.91 10.22 -3.54
CA GLU A 520 -27.51 10.38 -3.16
C GLU A 520 -27.35 9.90 -1.71
N VAL A 521 -26.60 8.81 -1.51
CA VAL A 521 -26.23 8.31 -0.18
C VAL A 521 -25.01 9.08 0.27
N ARG A 522 -25.16 9.97 1.27
CA ARG A 522 -24.09 10.90 1.67
C ARG A 522 -23.17 10.37 2.77
N ALA A 523 -23.58 9.32 3.48
CA ALA A 523 -22.75 8.64 4.48
C ALA A 523 -23.34 7.27 4.83
N VAL A 524 -22.45 6.30 5.06
CA VAL A 524 -22.76 5.01 5.69
C VAL A 524 -21.90 4.91 6.94
N SER A 525 -22.52 4.91 8.12
CA SER A 525 -21.82 4.63 9.38
C SER A 525 -22.22 3.27 9.90
N VAL A 526 -21.24 2.43 10.22
CA VAL A 526 -21.46 1.14 10.89
C VAL A 526 -21.08 1.30 12.35
N SER A 527 -22.06 1.19 13.25
CA SER A 527 -21.82 1.12 14.69
C SER A 527 -21.99 -0.31 15.15
N VAL A 528 -20.94 -0.86 15.75
CA VAL A 528 -21.01 -2.12 16.48
C VAL A 528 -21.42 -1.76 17.91
N GLY A 529 -22.66 -2.10 18.28
CA GLY A 529 -23.13 -1.91 19.65
C GLY A 529 -22.38 -2.83 20.60
N GLY A 530 -21.72 -2.23 21.59
CA GLY A 530 -21.23 -2.88 22.81
C GLY A 530 -21.89 -2.26 24.02
#